data_AF-A0A2V9UI08-F1
#
_entry.id   AF-A0A2V9UI08-F1
#
_cell.length_a   1.000
_cell.length_b   1.000
_cell.length_c   1.000
_cell.angle_alpha   90.00
_cell.angle_beta   90.00
_cell.angle_gamma   90.00
#
_symmetry.space_group_name_H-M   'P 1'
#
loop_
_entity.id
_entity.type
_entity.pdbx_description
1 polymer ?
#
loop_
_entity_poly.entity_id
_entity_poly.type
_entity_poly.pdbx_seq_one_letter_code
_entity_poly.pdbx_strand_id
1 'polypeptide(L)'
;MTEKLEKPSVTMPGSVEKIIPPSYPSEPEKAQIAVEGADDLYREIRIENSLTDEKGDEVRLKKGAEVEITVEAEPEATRPANPGNS
;
A
#
# COMPACT_ATOMS: atom_id res chain seq x y z
N MET A 1 -21.77 21.09 -1.12
CA MET A 1 -21.02 19.94 -1.67
C MET A 1 -19.57 20.37 -1.74
N THR A 2 -18.74 19.95 -0.80
CA THR A 2 -17.30 20.17 -0.89
C THR A 2 -16.78 19.24 -1.97
N GLU A 3 -16.24 19.80 -3.05
CA GLU A 3 -15.41 19.05 -3.99
C GLU A 3 -14.26 18.47 -3.18
N LYS A 4 -14.20 17.13 -3.05
CA LYS A 4 -13.00 16.47 -2.56
C LYS A 4 -11.94 16.74 -3.63
N LEU A 5 -11.03 17.65 -3.36
CA LEU A 5 -9.77 17.73 -4.11
C LEU A 5 -9.19 16.31 -4.15
N GLU A 6 -8.91 15.81 -5.36
CA GLU A 6 -8.25 14.52 -5.51
C GLU A 6 -6.91 14.59 -4.78
N LYS A 7 -6.68 13.62 -3.88
CA LYS A 7 -5.45 13.56 -3.11
C LYS A 7 -4.29 13.31 -4.07
N PRO A 8 -3.16 14.03 -3.94
CA PRO A 8 -1.92 13.64 -4.59
C PRO A 8 -1.64 12.16 -4.33
N SER A 9 -1.44 11.39 -5.40
CA SER A 9 -1.26 9.95 -5.32
C SER A 9 -0.24 9.42 -6.32
N VAL A 10 0.31 8.25 -6.00
CA VAL A 10 1.12 7.44 -6.92
C VAL A 10 0.69 5.98 -6.76
N THR A 11 0.55 5.28 -7.88
CA THR A 11 0.24 3.85 -7.91
C THR A 11 1.42 3.07 -8.49
N MET A 12 1.82 2.01 -7.80
CA MET A 12 2.91 1.14 -8.20
C MET A 12 2.43 -0.32 -8.21
N PRO A 13 2.84 -1.12 -9.21
CA PRO A 13 2.57 -2.54 -9.20
C PRO A 13 3.40 -3.24 -8.12
N GLY A 14 2.92 -4.40 -7.67
CA GLY A 14 3.67 -5.24 -6.74
C GLY A 14 3.16 -6.67 -6.71
N SER A 15 3.90 -7.51 -5.99
CA SER A 15 3.60 -8.93 -5.82
C SER A 15 3.77 -9.39 -4.38
N VAL A 16 2.87 -10.26 -3.93
CA VAL A 16 2.93 -10.84 -2.59
C VAL A 16 4.03 -11.91 -2.55
N GLU A 17 5.20 -11.56 -2.04
CA GLU A 17 6.35 -12.46 -2.02
C GLU A 17 6.22 -13.52 -0.92
N LYS A 18 5.69 -13.13 0.24
CA LYS A 18 5.62 -14.01 1.42
C LYS A 18 4.43 -13.69 2.32
N ILE A 19 3.78 -14.75 2.82
CA ILE A 19 2.89 -14.68 3.97
C ILE A 19 3.71 -15.05 5.21
N ILE A 20 3.80 -14.13 6.16
CA ILE A 20 4.55 -14.26 7.40
C ILE A 20 3.54 -14.66 8.49
N PRO A 21 3.63 -15.88 9.05
CA PRO A 21 2.74 -16.29 10.12
C PRO A 21 2.94 -15.40 11.35
N PRO A 22 1.89 -15.23 12.17
CA PRO A 22 1.99 -14.40 13.37
C PRO A 22 2.93 -15.04 14.39
N SER A 23 3.63 -14.19 15.15
CA SER A 23 4.48 -14.65 16.27
C SER A 23 3.65 -15.14 17.46
N TYR A 24 2.44 -14.59 17.61
CA TYR A 24 1.49 -14.93 18.66
C TYR A 24 0.13 -15.33 18.06
N PRO A 25 -0.58 -16.31 18.63
CA PRO A 25 -1.89 -16.75 18.11
C PRO A 25 -2.97 -15.67 18.02
N SER A 26 -2.80 -14.57 18.76
CA SER A 26 -3.72 -13.43 18.79
C SER A 26 -3.47 -12.40 17.68
N GLU A 27 -2.37 -12.50 16.94
CA GLU A 27 -2.00 -11.54 15.89
C GLU A 27 -2.41 -12.06 14.50
N PRO A 28 -2.77 -11.17 13.55
CA PRO A 28 -2.93 -11.56 12.16
C PRO A 28 -1.58 -11.87 11.52
N GLU A 29 -1.61 -12.73 10.50
CA GLU A 29 -0.44 -12.92 9.63
C GLU A 29 -0.14 -11.63 8.85
N LYS A 30 1.09 -11.48 8.37
CA LYS A 30 1.49 -10.32 7.56
C LYS A 30 1.75 -10.72 6.12
N ALA A 31 1.34 -9.89 5.19
CA ALA A 31 1.75 -10.00 3.79
C ALA A 31 3.00 -9.13 3.58
N GLN A 32 4.06 -9.74 3.06
CA GLN A 32 5.22 -9.04 2.51
C GLN A 32 5.00 -8.88 1.01
N ILE A 33 5.01 -7.63 0.56
CA ILE A 33 4.75 -7.24 -0.83
C ILE A 33 6.03 -6.62 -1.37
N ALA A 34 6.52 -7.16 -2.49
CA ALA A 34 7.55 -6.54 -3.30
C ALA A 34 6.90 -5.51 -4.23
N VAL A 35 7.41 -4.27 -4.21
CA VAL A 35 6.95 -3.13 -5.01
C VAL A 35 7.86 -2.99 -6.22
N GLU A 36 7.27 -3.03 -7.40
CA GLU A 36 7.99 -2.89 -8.66
C GLU A 36 8.27 -1.40 -8.95
N GLY A 37 9.47 -1.10 -9.44
CA GLY A 37 9.88 0.27 -9.76
C GLY A 37 10.33 1.13 -8.57
N ALA A 38 10.35 0.58 -7.35
CA ALA A 38 10.97 1.20 -6.19
C ALA A 38 12.51 1.08 -6.25
N ASP A 39 13.21 2.10 -5.72
CA ASP A 39 14.68 2.14 -5.61
C ASP A 39 15.22 0.86 -4.96
N ASP A 40 16.39 0.40 -5.44
CA ASP A 40 16.96 -0.94 -5.20
C ASP A 40 17.07 -1.34 -3.72
N LEU A 41 17.18 -0.37 -2.80
CA LEU A 41 17.44 -0.62 -1.39
C LEU A 41 16.18 -0.92 -0.55
N TYR A 42 14.96 -0.56 -1.00
CA TYR A 42 13.75 -0.71 -0.19
C TYR A 42 12.51 -0.98 -1.04
N ARG A 43 12.44 -2.20 -1.59
CA ARG A 43 11.32 -2.63 -2.44
C ARG A 43 10.20 -3.36 -1.69
N GLU A 44 10.27 -3.48 -0.37
CA GLU A 44 9.34 -4.34 0.36
C GLU A 44 8.53 -3.58 1.40
N ILE A 45 7.21 -3.81 1.41
CA ILE A 45 6.31 -3.38 2.47
C ILE A 45 5.70 -4.59 3.18
N ARG A 46 5.46 -4.44 4.49
CA ARG A 46 4.76 -5.45 5.30
C ARG A 46 3.49 -4.85 5.87
N ILE A 47 2.37 -5.46 5.55
CA ILE A 47 1.05 -5.07 6.04
C ILE A 47 0.39 -6.25 6.74
N GLU A 48 -0.56 -5.98 7.64
CA GLU A 48 -1.45 -7.03 8.15
C GLU A 48 -2.28 -7.60 7.00
N ASN A 49 -2.37 -8.93 6.92
CA ASN A 49 -3.11 -9.61 5.87
C ASN A 49 -4.58 -9.75 6.23
N SER A 50 -5.23 -8.62 6.53
CA SER A 50 -6.65 -8.56 6.89
C SER A 50 -7.31 -7.48 6.02
N LEU A 51 -7.76 -7.90 4.85
CA LEU A 51 -8.48 -7.06 3.90
C LEU A 51 -9.99 -7.25 4.10
N THR A 52 -10.78 -6.31 3.59
CA THR A 52 -12.24 -6.37 3.64
C THR A 52 -12.78 -6.37 2.22
N ASP A 53 -13.66 -7.31 1.89
CA ASP A 53 -14.32 -7.34 0.58
C ASP A 53 -15.56 -6.43 0.54
N GLU A 54 -16.24 -6.39 -0.62
CA GLU A 54 -17.42 -5.54 -0.83
C GLU A 54 -18.61 -5.88 0.08
N LYS A 55 -18.62 -7.08 0.69
CA LYS A 55 -19.66 -7.53 1.61
C LYS A 55 -19.32 -7.23 3.07
N GLY A 56 -18.10 -6.78 3.33
CA GLY A 56 -17.58 -6.57 4.68
C GLY A 56 -16.91 -7.81 5.28
N ASP A 57 -16.70 -8.87 4.49
CA ASP A 57 -16.06 -10.09 4.98
C ASP A 57 -14.53 -9.92 4.99
N GLU A 58 -13.86 -10.47 6.03
CA GLU A 58 -12.40 -10.47 6.09
C GLU A 58 -11.83 -11.47 5.07
N VAL A 59 -10.94 -10.98 4.21
CA VAL A 59 -10.23 -11.77 3.19
C VAL A 59 -8.72 -11.54 3.30
N ARG A 60 -7.96 -12.48 2.73
CA ARG A 60 -6.50 -12.51 2.84
C ARG A 60 -5.85 -12.65 1.47
N LEU A 61 -4.75 -11.93 1.28
CA LEU A 61 -3.86 -12.06 0.14
C LEU A 61 -3.18 -13.44 0.15
N LYS A 62 -2.89 -13.94 -1.05
CA LYS A 62 -2.16 -15.20 -1.27
C LYS A 62 -0.76 -14.89 -1.77
N LYS A 63 0.21 -15.74 -1.43
CA LYS A 63 1.54 -15.69 -2.03
C LYS A 63 1.45 -15.76 -3.56
N GLY A 64 2.18 -14.88 -4.24
CA GLY A 64 2.22 -14.75 -5.69
C GLY A 64 1.08 -13.92 -6.29
N ALA A 65 0.16 -13.41 -5.48
CA ALA A 65 -0.86 -12.50 -5.99
C ALA A 65 -0.23 -11.18 -6.45
N GLU A 66 -0.67 -10.69 -7.62
CA GLU A 66 -0.39 -9.33 -8.09
C GLU A 66 -1.29 -8.35 -7.35
N VAL A 67 -0.72 -7.19 -7.01
CA VAL A 67 -1.42 -6.11 -6.29
C VAL A 67 -1.02 -4.76 -6.85
N GLU A 68 -1.88 -3.76 -6.66
CA GLU A 68 -1.56 -2.36 -6.87
C GLU A 68 -1.40 -1.67 -5.52
N ILE A 69 -0.30 -0.95 -5.33
CA ILE A 69 -0.03 -0.15 -4.15
C ILE A 69 -0.28 1.32 -4.50
N THR A 70 -1.30 1.91 -3.88
CA THR A 70 -1.57 3.35 -4.00
C THR A 70 -1.12 4.07 -2.72
N VAL A 71 -0.25 5.06 -2.86
CA VAL A 71 0.14 5.97 -1.78
C VAL A 71 -0.56 7.29 -2.02
N GLU A 72 -1.36 7.74 -1.05
CA GLU A 72 -2.07 9.02 -1.09
C GLU A 72 -1.66 9.90 0.09
N ALA A 73 -1.63 11.21 -0.12
CA ALA A 73 -1.38 12.19 0.94
C ALA A 73 -2.38 13.34 0.87
N GLU A 74 -2.66 13.99 1.99
CA GLU A 74 -3.41 15.25 1.97
C GLU A 74 -2.58 16.33 1.25
N PRO A 75 -3.21 17.22 0.45
CA PRO A 75 -2.48 18.28 -0.25
C PRO A 75 -1.58 19.12 0.66
N GLU A 76 -2.04 19.41 1.88
CA GLU A 76 -1.28 20.17 2.89
C GLU A 76 -0.02 19.45 3.41
N ALA A 77 0.06 18.13 3.23
CA ALA A 77 1.22 17.32 3.58
C ALA A 77 2.23 17.20 2.41
N THR A 78 2.00 17.88 1.30
CA THR A 78 2.86 17.84 0.11
C THR A 78 3.54 19.19 -0.15
N ARG A 79 4.60 19.18 -0.97
CA ARG A 79 5.26 20.40 -1.46
C ARG A 79 5.41 20.34 -2.98
N PRO A 80 5.40 21.48 -3.70
CA PRO A 80 5.66 21.50 -5.13
C PRO A 80 7.01 20.87 -5.47
N ALA A 81 7.05 20.03 -6.50
CA ALA A 81 8.29 19.39 -6.95
C ALA A 81 9.30 20.40 -7.53
N ASN A 82 8.84 21.54 -8.03
CA ASN A 82 9.69 22.61 -8.55
C ASN A 82 9.32 23.97 -7.92
N PRO A 83 10.03 24.43 -6.89
CA PRO A 83 9.66 25.63 -6.14
C PRO A 83 10.00 26.97 -6.84
N GLY A 84 10.47 26.95 -8.09
CA GLY A 84 11.12 28.11 -8.74
C GLY A 84 10.50 28.60 -10.04
N ASN A 85 9.18 28.78 -10.12
CA ASN A 85 8.54 29.49 -11.23
C ASN A 85 7.57 30.57 -10.71
N SER A 86 8.14 31.53 -9.97
CA SER A 86 7.47 32.78 -9.57
C SER A 86 8.28 33.97 -10.06
#